data_AF-A0A7V3RDX7-F1
#
_entry.id   AF-A0A7V3RDX7-F1
#
_cell.length_a   1.000
_cell.length_b   1.000
_cell.length_c   1.000
_cell.angle_alpha   90.00
_cell.angle_beta   90.00
_cell.angle_gamma   90.00
#
_symmetry.space_group_name_H-M   'P 1'
#
loop_
_entity.id
_entity.type
_entity.pdbx_description
1 polymer ?
#
loop_
_entity_poly.entity_id
_entity_poly.type
_entity_poly.pdbx_seq_one_letter_code
_entity_poly.pdbx_strand_id
1 'polypeptide(L)'
;MRIKLSLFFVLFLLLSASVFGSYLDNFSASINAWNDSDVNGALSLVNMSLSSTINVANVSDLWYFRARLDIMDGNMSDAKDALQNAVSIFGPSKNYFLLTSLMDASFTAFTPVVSIKKADSIYGVYSGNEIFYSPVSVTISKNDYYVLDAANRNVLEFGQNQSVYSLDVNSTPTAMIYSTLNDLFYISFQNGDLYTYSPDFKEKHLLLSSLYYPVVLCDDSAGRIYVGEYGKDAVDIFENNGTPFRTFDLFSKQVQIFSYGRVSDGIFYLMDLTSKTILRFDVVTGLQMSSIPFPSGPLFYSFELLGNNLIFLNSESANIGGVNFNLEGSQSVFSSFLNGRTLLTADPFKDRVNIYNLTLNSDPIFPVIDSLKFRNGKVFVYFRLINTVGRPLRYLPDLIVKNDGFLVPFSLSYGDQRVSVYEFPTLADFFKMNKNVKNIAIIKENYLPTLVNYEGTLILNDVSLYVIGSPSTLTDKERMLVHLTGGTFITDSEIQDLKSFVDRAKFEELIVSYPMPISLNQINDISISYGANTKMVDTVYYTDQNMISK
;
A
#
# COMPACT_ATOMS: atom_id res chain seq x y z
N MET A 1 14.33 -32.22 -62.75
CA MET A 1 13.84 -32.53 -61.39
C MET A 1 14.63 -31.84 -60.27
N ARG A 2 15.97 -31.69 -60.38
CA ARG A 2 16.81 -31.01 -59.36
C ARG A 2 16.54 -29.50 -59.15
N ILE A 3 16.09 -28.77 -60.19
CA ILE A 3 15.81 -27.32 -60.09
C ILE A 3 14.52 -27.03 -59.30
N LYS A 4 13.51 -27.93 -59.34
CA LYS A 4 12.27 -27.76 -58.57
C LYS A 4 12.45 -28.00 -57.06
N LEU A 5 13.41 -28.85 -56.68
CA LEU A 5 13.72 -29.14 -55.27
C LEU A 5 14.47 -27.98 -54.61
N SER A 6 15.39 -27.32 -55.34
CA SER A 6 16.12 -26.14 -54.87
C SER A 6 15.21 -24.92 -54.72
N LEU A 7 14.27 -24.71 -55.64
CA LEU A 7 13.30 -23.62 -55.52
C LEU A 7 12.35 -23.84 -54.33
N PHE A 8 11.93 -25.08 -54.08
CA PHE A 8 11.09 -25.42 -52.92
C PHE A 8 11.85 -25.26 -51.60
N PHE A 9 13.14 -25.60 -51.55
CA PHE A 9 13.98 -25.42 -50.35
C PHE A 9 14.26 -23.95 -50.04
N VAL A 10 14.48 -23.12 -51.07
CA VAL A 10 14.65 -21.67 -50.92
C VAL A 10 13.33 -21.00 -50.56
N LEU A 11 12.21 -21.43 -51.15
CA LEU A 11 10.87 -20.95 -50.77
C LEU A 11 10.51 -21.39 -49.34
N PHE A 12 10.90 -22.59 -48.90
CA PHE A 12 10.68 -23.09 -47.54
C PHE A 12 11.59 -22.37 -46.52
N LEU A 13 12.83 -22.04 -46.88
CA LEU A 13 13.74 -21.22 -46.07
C LEU A 13 13.26 -19.76 -45.95
N LEU A 14 12.75 -19.18 -47.05
CA LEU A 14 12.15 -17.85 -47.07
C LEU A 14 10.81 -17.81 -46.34
N LEU A 15 9.99 -18.86 -46.43
CA LEU A 15 8.77 -19.00 -45.63
C LEU A 15 9.08 -19.23 -44.15
N SER A 16 10.12 -20.00 -43.79
CA SER A 16 10.52 -20.16 -42.39
C SER A 16 11.10 -18.87 -41.80
N ALA A 17 11.75 -18.04 -42.61
CA ALA A 17 12.22 -16.72 -42.17
C ALA A 17 11.10 -15.66 -42.07
N SER A 18 9.96 -15.88 -42.74
CA SER A 18 8.80 -14.97 -42.65
C SER A 18 7.71 -15.43 -41.67
N VAL A 19 7.75 -16.68 -41.19
CA VAL A 19 6.76 -17.23 -40.25
C VAL A 19 7.20 -17.09 -38.78
N PHE A 20 8.49 -16.94 -38.53
CA PHE A 20 9.02 -16.56 -37.22
C PHE A 20 9.49 -15.11 -37.30
N GLY A 21 8.74 -14.17 -36.73
CA GLY A 21 9.23 -12.81 -36.52
C GLY A 21 10.58 -12.83 -35.80
N SER A 22 11.37 -11.76 -35.92
CA SER A 22 12.61 -11.65 -35.18
C SER A 22 12.37 -11.83 -33.68
N TYR A 23 13.37 -12.26 -32.91
CA TYR A 23 13.19 -12.43 -31.46
C TYR A 23 12.66 -11.15 -30.79
N LEU A 24 13.03 -9.98 -31.32
CA LEU A 24 12.53 -8.67 -30.88
C LEU A 24 11.05 -8.46 -31.21
N ASP A 25 10.57 -8.89 -32.38
CA ASP A 25 9.14 -8.76 -32.73
C ASP A 25 8.27 -9.57 -31.76
N ASN A 26 8.68 -10.82 -31.48
CA ASN A 26 7.98 -11.68 -30.53
C ASN A 26 8.05 -11.11 -29.10
N PHE A 27 9.20 -10.56 -28.69
CA PHE A 27 9.34 -9.94 -27.37
C PHE A 27 8.50 -8.67 -27.23
N SER A 28 8.52 -7.80 -28.24
CA SER A 28 7.70 -6.59 -28.32
C SER A 28 6.20 -6.92 -28.24
N ALA A 29 5.76 -7.94 -28.98
CA ALA A 29 4.38 -8.43 -28.93
C ALA A 29 4.03 -9.01 -27.54
N SER A 30 4.96 -9.72 -26.90
CA SER A 30 4.80 -10.24 -25.54
C SER A 30 4.60 -9.11 -24.52
N ILE A 31 5.37 -8.02 -24.61
CA ILE A 31 5.19 -6.83 -23.76
C ILE A 31 3.82 -6.19 -23.98
N ASN A 32 3.33 -6.12 -25.22
CA ASN A 32 1.98 -5.61 -25.51
C ASN A 32 0.89 -6.51 -24.91
N ALA A 33 1.00 -7.84 -25.07
CA ALA A 33 0.08 -8.80 -24.47
C ALA A 33 0.07 -8.69 -22.93
N TRP A 34 1.24 -8.58 -22.30
CA TRP A 34 1.35 -8.31 -20.87
C TRP A 34 0.69 -6.98 -20.50
N ASN A 35 0.95 -5.89 -21.22
CA ASN A 35 0.29 -4.61 -20.97
C ASN A 35 -1.24 -4.69 -21.08
N ASP A 36 -1.76 -5.56 -21.94
CA ASP A 36 -3.20 -5.78 -22.13
C ASP A 36 -3.77 -6.87 -21.18
N SER A 37 -2.95 -7.35 -20.24
CA SER A 37 -3.27 -8.40 -19.26
C SER A 37 -3.51 -9.80 -19.85
N ASP A 38 -3.05 -10.07 -21.07
CA ASP A 38 -2.98 -11.41 -21.66
C ASP A 38 -1.66 -12.09 -21.27
N VAL A 39 -1.61 -12.62 -20.04
CA VAL A 39 -0.42 -13.27 -19.46
C VAL A 39 -0.03 -14.53 -20.25
N ASN A 40 -1.01 -15.34 -20.65
CA ASN A 40 -0.78 -16.57 -21.41
C ASN A 40 -0.25 -16.28 -22.82
N GLY A 41 -0.84 -15.30 -23.51
CA GLY A 41 -0.32 -14.83 -24.80
C GLY A 41 1.10 -14.26 -24.67
N ALA A 42 1.35 -13.46 -23.64
CA ALA A 42 2.68 -12.94 -23.35
C ALA A 42 3.70 -14.07 -23.12
N LEU A 43 3.35 -15.09 -22.34
CA LEU A 43 4.22 -16.22 -22.04
C LEU A 43 4.55 -17.05 -23.29
N SER A 44 3.56 -17.28 -24.16
CA SER A 44 3.77 -17.93 -25.46
C SER A 44 4.78 -17.16 -26.32
N LEU A 45 4.61 -15.84 -26.42
CA LEU A 45 5.43 -14.96 -27.25
C LEU A 45 6.87 -14.81 -26.72
N VAL A 46 7.07 -14.72 -25.40
CA VAL A 46 8.44 -14.66 -24.83
C VAL A 46 9.18 -15.98 -25.03
N ASN A 47 8.48 -17.12 -24.95
CA ASN A 47 9.08 -18.43 -25.23
C ASN A 47 9.49 -18.59 -26.70
N MET A 48 8.70 -18.04 -27.64
CA MET A 48 9.09 -17.96 -29.05
C MET A 48 10.33 -17.07 -29.25
N SER A 49 10.41 -15.94 -28.53
CA SER A 49 11.58 -15.08 -28.51
C SER A 49 12.83 -15.84 -28.01
N LEU A 50 12.71 -16.53 -26.87
CA LEU A 50 13.76 -17.35 -26.24
C LEU A 50 14.24 -18.54 -27.11
N SER A 51 13.40 -19.01 -28.03
CA SER A 51 13.71 -20.10 -28.96
C SER A 51 14.35 -19.61 -30.27
N SER A 52 14.39 -18.29 -30.49
CA SER A 52 14.94 -17.67 -31.70
C SER A 52 16.46 -17.47 -31.59
N THR A 53 17.10 -16.98 -32.65
CA THR A 53 18.50 -16.49 -32.56
C THR A 53 18.52 -15.14 -31.84
N ILE A 54 19.02 -15.12 -30.61
CA ILE A 54 18.98 -13.96 -29.70
C ILE A 54 20.37 -13.39 -29.48
N ASN A 55 20.46 -12.08 -29.29
CA ASN A 55 21.68 -11.46 -28.80
C ASN A 55 21.91 -11.85 -27.33
N VAL A 56 23.06 -12.49 -27.03
CA VAL A 56 23.43 -12.93 -25.67
C VAL A 56 23.29 -11.81 -24.63
N ALA A 57 23.51 -10.55 -25.02
CA ALA A 57 23.35 -9.39 -24.14
C ALA A 57 21.93 -9.21 -23.58
N ASN A 58 20.91 -9.73 -24.27
CA ASN A 58 19.49 -9.52 -23.95
C ASN A 58 18.84 -10.74 -23.27
N VAL A 59 19.53 -11.89 -23.21
CA VAL A 59 18.93 -13.16 -22.76
C VAL A 59 18.53 -13.09 -21.28
N SER A 60 19.29 -12.39 -20.44
CA SER A 60 18.94 -12.18 -19.03
C SER A 60 17.60 -11.46 -18.85
N ASP A 61 17.31 -10.48 -19.70
CA ASP A 61 16.08 -9.69 -19.63
C ASP A 61 14.86 -10.51 -20.04
N LEU A 62 15.00 -11.31 -21.10
CA LEU A 62 13.96 -12.24 -21.52
C LEU A 62 13.66 -13.28 -20.44
N TRP A 63 14.68 -13.83 -19.76
CA TRP A 63 14.46 -14.78 -18.66
C TRP A 63 13.83 -14.14 -17.44
N TYR A 64 14.21 -12.90 -17.09
CA TYR A 64 13.56 -12.17 -16.02
C TYR A 64 12.08 -11.91 -16.34
N PHE A 65 11.78 -11.42 -17.54
CA PHE A 65 10.42 -11.16 -17.97
C PHE A 65 9.57 -12.44 -18.02
N ARG A 66 10.14 -13.53 -18.55
CA ARG A 66 9.50 -14.85 -18.50
C ARG A 66 9.19 -15.27 -17.07
N ALA A 67 10.16 -15.17 -16.14
CA ALA A 67 9.94 -15.55 -14.75
C ALA A 67 8.79 -14.76 -14.10
N ARG A 68 8.66 -13.46 -14.42
CA ARG A 68 7.52 -12.64 -13.99
C ARG A 68 6.20 -13.24 -14.49
N LEU A 69 6.12 -13.57 -15.78
CA LEU A 69 4.91 -14.15 -16.39
C LEU A 69 4.59 -15.53 -15.80
N ASP A 70 5.59 -16.36 -15.58
CA ASP A 70 5.43 -17.67 -14.93
C ASP A 70 4.88 -17.53 -13.49
N ILE A 71 5.33 -16.54 -12.71
CA ILE A 71 4.74 -16.23 -11.38
C ILE A 71 3.27 -15.83 -11.53
N MET A 72 2.94 -14.98 -12.51
CA MET A 72 1.57 -14.49 -12.74
C MET A 72 0.60 -15.60 -13.17
N ASP A 73 1.11 -16.62 -13.88
CA ASP A 73 0.35 -17.81 -14.28
C ASP A 73 0.35 -18.91 -13.20
N GLY A 74 1.07 -18.71 -12.08
CA GLY A 74 1.17 -19.66 -10.97
C GLY A 74 2.22 -20.77 -11.15
N ASN A 75 3.04 -20.71 -12.20
CA ASN A 75 4.12 -21.66 -12.50
C ASN A 75 5.41 -21.33 -11.73
N MET A 76 5.36 -21.41 -10.39
CA MET A 76 6.48 -21.02 -9.51
C MET A 76 7.79 -21.80 -9.77
N SER A 77 7.70 -23.06 -10.19
CA SER A 77 8.88 -23.87 -10.50
C SER A 77 9.62 -23.33 -11.73
N ASP A 78 8.88 -23.06 -12.80
CA ASP A 78 9.44 -22.57 -14.07
C ASP A 78 10.02 -21.17 -13.91
N ALA A 79 9.36 -20.32 -13.12
CA ALA A 79 9.88 -19.01 -12.74
C ALA A 79 11.23 -19.11 -12.02
N LYS A 80 11.34 -20.04 -11.06
CA LYS A 80 12.58 -20.28 -10.31
C LYS A 80 13.70 -20.77 -11.23
N ASP A 81 13.41 -21.69 -12.12
CA ASP A 81 14.38 -22.21 -13.09
C ASP A 81 14.86 -21.10 -14.05
N ALA A 82 13.94 -20.24 -14.53
CA ALA A 82 14.27 -19.11 -15.38
C ALA A 82 15.23 -18.13 -14.69
N LEU A 83 14.97 -17.76 -13.43
CA LEU A 83 15.87 -16.90 -12.66
C LEU A 83 17.21 -17.57 -12.34
N GLN A 84 17.22 -18.86 -11.99
CA GLN A 84 18.45 -19.60 -11.72
C GLN A 84 19.36 -19.69 -12.95
N ASN A 85 18.77 -19.90 -14.14
CA ASN A 85 19.51 -19.87 -15.40
C ASN A 85 20.13 -18.49 -15.64
N ALA A 86 19.36 -17.41 -15.42
CA ALA A 86 19.87 -16.05 -15.55
C ALA A 86 21.03 -15.77 -14.59
N VAL A 87 20.91 -16.16 -13.32
CA VAL A 87 21.97 -15.99 -12.31
C VAL A 87 23.21 -16.82 -12.64
N SER A 88 23.04 -18.06 -13.09
CA SER A 88 24.16 -18.98 -13.34
C SER A 88 25.02 -18.53 -14.54
N ILE A 89 24.40 -17.91 -15.53
CA ILE A 89 25.07 -17.54 -16.80
C ILE A 89 25.56 -16.09 -16.75
N PHE A 90 24.76 -15.17 -16.22
CA PHE A 90 25.03 -13.72 -16.25
C PHE A 90 25.43 -13.15 -14.89
N GLY A 91 25.36 -13.94 -13.82
CA GLY A 91 25.63 -13.51 -12.47
C GLY A 91 24.40 -12.90 -11.76
N PRO A 92 24.51 -12.62 -10.46
CA PRO A 92 23.42 -12.04 -9.68
C PRO A 92 23.13 -10.60 -10.10
N SER A 93 21.84 -10.25 -10.20
CA SER A 93 21.35 -8.89 -10.41
C SER A 93 20.42 -8.46 -9.28
N LYS A 94 20.41 -7.16 -8.95
CA LYS A 94 19.47 -6.59 -7.97
C LYS A 94 18.02 -6.75 -8.43
N ASN A 95 17.77 -6.72 -9.73
CA ASN A 95 16.42 -6.80 -10.31
C ASN A 95 15.75 -8.16 -9.99
N TYR A 96 16.54 -9.22 -9.80
CA TYR A 96 16.06 -10.56 -9.50
C TYR A 96 15.55 -10.74 -8.06
N PHE A 97 15.93 -9.82 -7.16
CA PHE A 97 15.63 -9.95 -5.74
C PHE A 97 14.13 -9.89 -5.47
N LEU A 98 13.40 -8.97 -6.11
CA LEU A 98 11.96 -8.84 -5.93
C LEU A 98 11.21 -10.12 -6.32
N LEU A 99 11.44 -10.65 -7.52
CA LEU A 99 10.76 -11.86 -7.99
C LEU A 99 11.11 -13.08 -7.14
N THR A 100 12.37 -13.18 -6.70
CA THR A 100 12.80 -14.23 -5.76
C THR A 100 12.06 -14.11 -4.44
N SER A 101 11.94 -12.88 -3.90
CA SER A 101 11.20 -12.63 -2.67
C SER A 101 9.71 -12.95 -2.78
N LEU A 102 9.08 -12.66 -3.92
CA LEU A 102 7.69 -13.00 -4.21
C LEU A 102 7.44 -14.51 -4.26
N MET A 103 8.36 -15.29 -4.86
CA MET A 103 8.24 -16.75 -4.92
C MET A 103 8.46 -17.41 -3.56
N ASP A 104 9.48 -16.95 -2.82
CA ASP A 104 9.85 -17.53 -1.53
C ASP A 104 8.95 -17.03 -0.39
N ALA A 105 8.02 -16.09 -0.65
CA ALA A 105 7.18 -15.43 0.35
C ALA A 105 8.02 -14.90 1.53
N SER A 106 9.16 -14.29 1.19
CA SER A 106 10.22 -13.94 2.14
C SER A 106 10.13 -12.50 2.66
N PHE A 107 8.99 -11.83 2.46
CA PHE A 107 8.77 -10.50 3.01
C PHE A 107 8.73 -10.61 4.54
N THR A 108 9.75 -10.04 5.19
CA THR A 108 9.91 -10.12 6.63
C THR A 108 8.88 -9.24 7.33
N ALA A 109 8.13 -9.81 8.28
CA ALA A 109 7.16 -9.09 9.12
C ALA A 109 7.79 -8.00 10.01
N PHE A 110 9.12 -8.04 10.21
CA PHE A 110 9.84 -7.04 10.99
C PHE A 110 11.14 -6.62 10.31
N THR A 111 11.23 -5.32 10.09
CA THR A 111 12.51 -4.67 9.92
C THR A 111 12.79 -3.79 11.15
N PRO A 112 13.90 -3.99 11.87
CA PRO A 112 14.27 -3.09 12.96
C PRO A 112 14.43 -1.64 12.47
N VAL A 113 13.87 -0.72 13.24
CA VAL A 113 14.14 0.71 13.09
C VAL A 113 15.57 0.98 13.55
N VAL A 114 16.35 1.64 12.69
CA VAL A 114 17.76 1.97 12.92
C VAL A 114 17.90 3.36 13.54
N SER A 115 17.10 4.31 13.05
CA SER A 115 17.08 5.66 13.60
C SER A 115 15.76 6.36 13.28
N ILE A 116 15.40 7.30 14.14
CA ILE A 116 14.32 8.27 13.91
C ILE A 116 14.99 9.63 13.95
N LYS A 117 14.89 10.39 12.85
CA LYS A 117 15.51 11.71 12.74
C LYS A 117 14.45 12.75 12.45
N LYS A 118 14.52 13.88 13.14
CA LYS A 118 13.67 15.01 12.83
C LYS A 118 14.02 15.53 11.44
N ALA A 119 13.01 15.61 10.58
CA ALA A 119 13.12 16.12 9.23
C ALA A 119 12.72 17.59 9.18
N ASP A 120 11.58 17.93 9.79
CA ASP A 120 11.03 19.30 9.76
C ASP A 120 10.03 19.56 10.91
N SER A 121 9.46 20.76 10.97
CA SER A 121 8.34 21.12 11.84
C SER A 121 7.44 22.18 11.22
N ILE A 122 6.14 21.98 11.39
CA ILE A 122 5.12 22.97 11.07
C ILE A 122 4.82 23.73 12.36
N TYR A 123 5.08 25.04 12.35
CA TYR A 123 4.90 25.91 13.51
C TYR A 123 3.53 26.58 13.46
N GLY A 124 2.81 26.54 14.57
CA GLY A 124 1.52 27.19 14.77
C GLY A 124 1.63 28.71 14.94
N VAL A 125 2.83 29.22 15.23
CA VAL A 125 3.12 30.66 15.20
C VAL A 125 4.36 30.90 14.35
N TYR A 126 4.24 31.72 13.30
CA TYR A 126 5.35 32.08 12.42
C TYR A 126 5.48 33.59 12.30
N SER A 127 6.65 34.12 12.66
CA SER A 127 6.95 35.56 12.62
C SER A 127 5.92 36.43 13.36
N GLY A 128 5.35 35.90 14.46
CA GLY A 128 4.32 36.57 15.25
C GLY A 128 2.89 36.44 14.72
N ASN A 129 2.69 35.80 13.56
CA ASN A 129 1.36 35.49 13.05
C ASN A 129 0.94 34.09 13.52
N GLU A 130 -0.28 34.01 14.05
CA GLU A 130 -0.92 32.75 14.39
C GLU A 130 -1.37 32.04 13.11
N ILE A 131 -0.98 30.77 13.01
CA ILE A 131 -1.41 29.81 12.00
C ILE A 131 -2.37 28.80 12.67
N PHE A 132 -1.98 28.24 13.83
CA PHE A 132 -2.84 27.37 14.66
C PHE A 132 -2.33 27.35 16.12
N TYR A 133 -3.19 26.95 17.08
CA TYR A 133 -2.83 26.93 18.53
C TYR A 133 -3.03 25.57 19.21
N SER A 134 -3.91 24.69 18.73
CA SER A 134 -4.17 23.41 19.41
C SER A 134 -4.24 22.25 18.43
N PRO A 135 -3.08 21.83 17.87
CA PRO A 135 -3.01 20.67 16.99
C PRO A 135 -3.35 19.40 17.80
N VAL A 136 -4.53 18.84 17.58
CA VAL A 136 -5.01 17.63 18.27
C VAL A 136 -5.00 16.39 17.39
N SER A 137 -4.85 16.56 16.08
CA SER A 137 -4.74 15.44 15.15
C SER A 137 -3.95 15.85 13.92
N VAL A 138 -3.25 14.88 13.31
CA VAL A 138 -2.45 15.06 12.10
C VAL A 138 -2.64 13.88 11.17
N THR A 139 -2.67 14.13 9.88
CA THR A 139 -2.71 13.08 8.86
C THR A 139 -2.07 13.55 7.56
N ILE A 140 -1.99 12.65 6.58
CA ILE A 140 -1.42 12.92 5.25
C ILE A 140 -2.44 12.47 4.22
N SER A 141 -2.67 13.32 3.23
CA SER A 141 -3.27 12.90 1.96
C SER A 141 -2.37 13.37 0.82
N LYS A 142 -2.02 12.44 -0.09
CA LYS A 142 -1.14 12.72 -1.23
C LYS A 142 0.17 13.37 -0.75
N ASN A 143 0.47 14.60 -1.16
CA ASN A 143 1.71 15.29 -0.79
C ASN A 143 1.51 16.35 0.28
N ASP A 144 0.32 16.40 0.89
CA ASP A 144 -0.07 17.48 1.78
C ASP A 144 -0.30 16.93 3.20
N TYR A 145 0.16 17.72 4.18
CA TYR A 145 -0.02 17.47 5.60
C TYR A 145 -1.27 18.19 6.10
N TYR A 146 -2.10 17.50 6.86
CA TYR A 146 -3.33 18.06 7.42
C TYR A 146 -3.24 18.12 8.93
N VAL A 147 -3.54 19.28 9.50
CA VAL A 147 -3.48 19.55 10.93
C VAL A 147 -4.87 19.97 11.41
N LEU A 148 -5.43 19.24 12.37
CA LEU A 148 -6.69 19.60 13.02
C LEU A 148 -6.40 20.54 14.20
N ASP A 149 -6.82 21.80 14.07
CA ASP A 149 -6.73 22.78 15.15
C ASP A 149 -8.04 22.86 15.94
N ALA A 150 -8.01 22.33 17.17
CA ALA A 150 -9.17 22.30 18.04
C ALA A 150 -9.64 23.70 18.47
N ALA A 151 -8.72 24.61 18.75
CA ALA A 151 -9.04 25.93 19.30
C ALA A 151 -9.75 26.79 18.24
N ASN A 152 -9.23 26.78 17.01
CA ASN A 152 -9.78 27.55 15.90
C ASN A 152 -10.86 26.81 15.11
N ARG A 153 -11.10 25.51 15.37
CA ARG A 153 -12.08 24.66 14.68
C ARG A 153 -11.87 24.61 13.17
N ASN A 154 -10.60 24.49 12.78
CA ASN A 154 -10.17 24.47 11.40
C ASN A 154 -9.34 23.21 11.13
N VAL A 155 -9.31 22.81 9.85
CA VAL A 155 -8.24 21.96 9.33
C VAL A 155 -7.32 22.82 8.47
N LEU A 156 -6.03 22.67 8.69
CA LEU A 156 -5.00 23.35 7.92
C LEU A 156 -4.30 22.35 7.03
N GLU A 157 -4.17 22.69 5.76
CA GLU A 157 -3.43 21.92 4.77
C GLU A 157 -2.09 22.61 4.50
N PHE A 158 -1.03 21.83 4.53
CA PHE A 158 0.34 22.25 4.23
C PHE A 158 0.89 21.38 3.11
N GLY A 159 1.10 21.98 1.94
CA GLY A 159 1.54 21.28 0.74
C GLY A 159 2.23 22.22 -0.25
N GLN A 160 1.92 22.09 -1.55
CA GLN A 160 2.32 23.10 -2.53
C GLN A 160 1.68 24.46 -2.23
N ASN A 161 0.45 24.45 -1.73
CA ASN A 161 -0.25 25.61 -1.22
C ASN A 161 -0.58 25.38 0.26
N GLN A 162 -0.77 26.48 0.98
CA GLN A 162 -1.31 26.46 2.33
C GLN A 162 -2.77 26.88 2.29
N SER A 163 -3.65 26.07 2.85
CA SER A 163 -5.09 26.32 2.90
C SER A 163 -5.60 26.17 4.33
N VAL A 164 -6.63 26.94 4.67
CA VAL A 164 -7.34 26.84 5.95
C VAL A 164 -8.80 26.59 5.67
N TYR A 165 -9.32 25.50 6.23
CA TYR A 165 -10.69 25.05 6.05
C TYR A 165 -11.44 25.17 7.37
N SER A 166 -12.47 26.02 7.40
CA SER A 166 -13.36 26.06 8.55
C SER A 166 -14.29 24.85 8.56
N LEU A 167 -14.48 24.25 9.73
CA LEU A 167 -15.32 23.06 9.86
C LEU A 167 -16.82 23.41 9.90
N ASP A 168 -17.18 24.67 10.19
CA ASP A 168 -18.57 25.13 10.28
C ASP A 168 -19.43 24.26 11.22
N VAL A 169 -18.86 23.83 12.35
CA VAL A 169 -19.54 23.11 13.42
C VAL A 169 -19.34 23.87 14.72
N ASN A 170 -20.43 24.18 15.43
CA ASN A 170 -20.36 24.89 16.71
C ASN A 170 -20.02 23.94 17.88
N SER A 171 -18.92 23.22 17.75
CA SER A 171 -18.35 22.32 18.75
C SER A 171 -16.85 22.19 18.52
N THR A 172 -16.09 21.90 19.57
CA THR A 172 -14.66 21.59 19.45
C THR A 172 -14.49 20.24 18.75
N PRO A 173 -13.65 20.13 17.70
CA PRO A 173 -13.31 18.83 17.12
C PRO A 173 -12.36 18.07 18.06
N THR A 174 -12.46 16.75 18.09
CA THR A 174 -11.70 15.88 19.01
C THR A 174 -10.62 15.08 18.30
N ALA A 175 -10.88 14.61 17.09
CA ALA A 175 -9.92 13.86 16.27
C ALA A 175 -10.30 13.91 14.79
N MET A 176 -9.32 13.60 13.94
CA MET A 176 -9.45 13.49 12.50
C MET A 176 -8.72 12.25 12.01
N ILE A 177 -9.32 11.55 11.06
CA ILE A 177 -8.62 10.56 10.22
C ILE A 177 -8.95 10.84 8.75
N TYR A 178 -8.06 10.43 7.85
CA TYR A 178 -8.32 10.42 6.42
C TYR A 178 -8.39 8.97 5.93
N SER A 179 -9.52 8.59 5.32
CA SER A 179 -9.70 7.27 4.74
C SER A 179 -9.36 7.31 3.26
N THR A 180 -8.31 6.58 2.88
CA THR A 180 -7.82 6.57 1.50
C THR A 180 -8.83 5.94 0.54
N LEU A 181 -9.48 4.85 0.95
CA LEU A 181 -10.47 4.15 0.13
C LEU A 181 -11.79 4.91 0.01
N ASN A 182 -12.18 5.71 0.99
CA ASN A 182 -13.37 6.56 0.85
C ASN A 182 -13.05 7.93 0.22
N ASP A 183 -11.78 8.33 0.18
CA ASP A 183 -11.32 9.67 -0.18
C ASP A 183 -12.02 10.77 0.64
N LEU A 184 -12.14 10.54 1.95
CA LEU A 184 -12.86 11.42 2.89
C LEU A 184 -12.08 11.60 4.19
N PHE A 185 -12.22 12.79 4.77
CA PHE A 185 -11.86 13.05 6.16
C PHE A 185 -13.04 12.70 7.07
N TYR A 186 -12.77 12.04 8.18
CA TYR A 186 -13.73 11.79 9.26
C TYR A 186 -13.30 12.62 10.46
N ILE A 187 -14.19 13.47 10.96
CA ILE A 187 -13.88 14.39 12.07
C ILE A 187 -14.97 14.27 13.14
N SER A 188 -14.56 13.90 14.35
CA SER A 188 -15.44 13.79 15.52
C SER A 188 -15.44 15.07 16.34
N PHE A 189 -16.53 15.35 17.04
CA PHE A 189 -16.75 16.58 17.81
C PHE A 189 -17.28 16.28 19.22
N GLN A 190 -16.94 17.16 20.18
CA GLN A 190 -17.35 17.03 21.59
C GLN A 190 -18.87 16.99 21.80
N ASN A 191 -19.66 17.55 20.88
CA ASN A 191 -21.11 17.55 20.93
C ASN A 191 -21.76 16.19 20.59
N GLY A 192 -20.96 15.17 20.26
CA GLY A 192 -21.47 13.84 19.93
C GLY A 192 -21.67 13.58 18.44
N ASP A 193 -21.26 14.52 17.59
CA ASP A 193 -21.35 14.36 16.13
C ASP A 193 -20.03 13.86 15.53
N LEU A 194 -20.17 13.13 14.43
CA LEU A 194 -19.07 12.79 13.54
C LEU A 194 -19.49 13.14 12.11
N TYR A 195 -18.66 13.96 11.45
CA TYR A 195 -18.89 14.41 10.07
C TYR A 195 -17.85 13.81 9.12
N THR A 196 -18.25 13.63 7.87
CA THR A 196 -17.33 13.42 6.75
C THR A 196 -17.14 14.70 5.94
N TYR A 197 -15.92 14.89 5.41
CA TYR A 197 -15.58 16.00 4.53
C TYR A 197 -14.88 15.51 3.27
N SER A 198 -15.19 16.11 2.13
CA SER A 198 -14.42 15.93 0.90
C SER A 198 -12.98 16.43 1.07
N PRO A 199 -12.02 15.98 0.23
CA PRO A 199 -10.63 16.40 0.36
C PRO A 199 -10.41 17.92 0.22
N ASP A 200 -11.30 18.60 -0.52
CA ASP A 200 -11.29 20.05 -0.69
C ASP A 200 -12.18 20.79 0.33
N PHE A 201 -12.74 20.07 1.31
CA PHE A 201 -13.61 20.54 2.39
C PHE A 201 -14.86 21.31 1.91
N LYS A 202 -15.27 21.16 0.64
CA LYS A 202 -16.48 21.79 0.11
C LYS A 202 -17.75 21.02 0.43
N GLU A 203 -17.64 19.69 0.52
CA GLU A 203 -18.75 18.82 0.88
C GLU A 203 -18.60 18.37 2.34
N LYS A 204 -19.68 18.47 3.11
CA LYS A 204 -19.77 18.08 4.51
C LYS A 204 -21.04 17.29 4.73
N HIS A 205 -20.93 16.13 5.37
CA HIS A 205 -22.08 15.29 5.73
C HIS A 205 -22.01 14.86 7.19
N LEU A 206 -23.14 14.95 7.90
CA LEU A 206 -23.28 14.35 9.22
C LEU A 206 -23.38 12.83 9.05
N LEU A 207 -22.39 12.08 9.53
CA LEU A 207 -22.38 10.62 9.46
C LEU A 207 -23.06 10.01 10.69
N LEU A 208 -22.68 10.45 11.89
CA LEU A 208 -23.20 9.97 13.16
C LEU A 208 -23.52 11.15 14.07
N SER A 209 -24.50 10.97 14.96
CA SER A 209 -24.88 11.95 15.99
C SER A 209 -25.22 11.25 17.29
N SER A 210 -25.34 12.00 18.38
CA SER A 210 -25.70 11.49 19.71
C SER A 210 -24.68 10.49 20.31
N LEU A 211 -23.42 10.57 19.89
CA LEU A 211 -22.32 9.82 20.49
C LEU A 211 -21.85 10.49 21.81
N TYR A 212 -21.25 9.71 22.70
CA TYR A 212 -20.85 10.16 24.04
C TYR A 212 -19.37 10.53 24.07
N TYR A 213 -19.08 11.80 23.76
CA TYR A 213 -17.72 12.35 23.65
C TYR A 213 -16.85 11.52 22.67
N PRO A 214 -17.22 11.48 21.37
CA PRO A 214 -16.59 10.61 20.40
C PRO A 214 -15.18 11.06 20.05
N VAL A 215 -14.31 10.08 19.81
CA VAL A 215 -12.99 10.26 19.19
C VAL A 215 -12.89 9.24 18.07
N VAL A 216 -12.80 9.70 16.82
CA VAL A 216 -12.53 8.81 15.70
C VAL A 216 -11.08 8.31 15.78
N LEU A 217 -10.90 6.98 15.83
CA LEU A 217 -9.60 6.35 16.10
C LEU A 217 -8.91 5.94 14.80
N CYS A 218 -9.61 5.18 13.96
CA CYS A 218 -9.07 4.66 12.70
C CYS A 218 -10.18 4.11 11.78
N ASP A 219 -9.76 3.76 10.58
CA ASP A 219 -10.51 3.02 9.57
C ASP A 219 -9.74 1.76 9.15
N ASP A 220 -10.41 0.84 8.48
CA ASP A 220 -9.81 -0.38 7.90
C ASP A 220 -10.16 -0.63 6.43
N SER A 221 -9.59 -1.69 5.84
CA SER A 221 -9.79 -2.02 4.42
C SER A 221 -11.20 -2.50 4.06
N ALA A 222 -12.08 -2.77 5.03
CA ALA A 222 -13.51 -3.02 4.79
C ALA A 222 -14.33 -1.73 4.82
N GLY A 223 -13.70 -0.58 5.12
CA GLY A 223 -14.36 0.71 5.23
C GLY A 223 -15.02 0.92 6.61
N ARG A 224 -14.74 0.05 7.58
CA ARG A 224 -15.28 0.19 8.94
C ARG A 224 -14.58 1.35 9.66
N ILE A 225 -15.34 2.12 10.44
CA ILE A 225 -14.86 3.27 11.21
C ILE A 225 -14.94 2.95 12.70
N TYR A 226 -13.84 3.15 13.41
CA TYR A 226 -13.70 2.83 14.83
C TYR A 226 -13.76 4.13 15.64
N VAL A 227 -14.75 4.23 16.53
CA VAL A 227 -15.01 5.43 17.33
C VAL A 227 -14.94 5.09 18.81
N GLY A 228 -14.00 5.71 19.51
CA GLY A 228 -13.95 5.67 20.96
C GLY A 228 -15.03 6.56 21.56
N GLU A 229 -15.92 5.97 22.36
CA GLU A 229 -16.95 6.70 23.11
C GLU A 229 -16.55 6.78 24.58
N TYR A 230 -15.79 7.83 24.91
CA TYR A 230 -15.17 7.99 26.22
C TYR A 230 -16.21 8.15 27.34
N GLY A 231 -17.39 8.67 27.03
CA GLY A 231 -18.49 8.75 27.99
C GLY A 231 -19.18 7.41 28.28
N LYS A 232 -18.91 6.37 27.48
CA LYS A 232 -19.47 5.01 27.62
C LYS A 232 -18.45 3.97 28.07
N ASP A 233 -17.16 4.31 28.15
CA ASP A 233 -16.07 3.33 28.29
C ASP A 233 -16.17 2.23 27.21
N ALA A 234 -16.34 2.61 25.94
CA ALA A 234 -16.51 1.67 24.84
C ALA A 234 -15.85 2.16 23.54
N VAL A 235 -15.65 1.22 22.62
CA VAL A 235 -15.34 1.53 21.21
C VAL A 235 -16.44 0.95 20.33
N ASP A 236 -17.16 1.83 19.64
CA ASP A 236 -18.17 1.46 18.66
C ASP A 236 -17.57 1.46 17.26
N ILE A 237 -17.86 0.41 16.51
CA ILE A 237 -17.46 0.20 15.13
C ILE A 237 -18.70 0.37 14.25
N PHE A 238 -18.55 1.16 13.21
CA PHE A 238 -19.61 1.43 12.24
C PHE A 238 -19.15 1.02 10.85
N GLU A 239 -20.08 0.56 10.03
CA GLU A 239 -19.89 0.48 8.59
C GLU A 239 -19.68 1.89 8.01
N ASN A 240 -19.14 1.98 6.79
CA ASN A 240 -18.85 3.27 6.15
C ASN A 240 -20.08 4.20 5.98
N ASN A 241 -21.28 3.64 6.05
CA ASN A 241 -22.56 4.33 5.94
C ASN A 241 -23.13 4.76 7.31
N GLY A 242 -22.39 4.52 8.41
CA GLY A 242 -22.80 4.83 9.78
C GLY A 242 -23.65 3.76 10.45
N THR A 243 -23.89 2.61 9.81
CA THR A 243 -24.62 1.50 10.44
C THR A 243 -23.78 0.88 11.56
N PRO A 244 -24.32 0.66 12.77
CA PRO A 244 -23.59 -0.01 13.83
C PRO A 244 -23.20 -1.44 13.42
N PHE A 245 -21.92 -1.77 13.57
CA PHE A 245 -21.39 -3.10 13.29
C PHE A 245 -21.13 -3.86 14.60
N ARG A 246 -20.38 -3.26 15.52
CA ARG A 246 -19.93 -3.92 16.75
C ARG A 246 -19.57 -2.90 17.83
N THR A 247 -19.67 -3.33 19.09
CA THR A 247 -19.18 -2.59 20.24
C THR A 247 -18.16 -3.43 20.99
N PHE A 248 -17.03 -2.82 21.33
CA PHE A 248 -16.11 -3.33 22.35
C PHE A 248 -16.43 -2.62 23.67
N ASP A 249 -17.15 -3.31 24.56
CA ASP A 249 -17.38 -2.82 25.92
C ASP A 249 -16.10 -3.00 26.74
N LEU A 250 -15.58 -1.89 27.25
CA LEU A 250 -14.34 -1.85 28.00
C LEU A 250 -14.58 -1.74 29.51
N PHE A 251 -15.83 -1.58 29.93
CA PHE A 251 -16.17 -1.41 31.34
C PHE A 251 -16.01 -2.72 32.10
N SER A 252 -14.83 -2.90 32.69
CA SER A 252 -14.46 -4.09 33.48
C SER A 252 -14.44 -3.79 34.98
N LYS A 253 -15.49 -3.10 35.48
CA LYS A 253 -15.66 -2.63 36.88
C LYS A 253 -14.81 -1.42 37.29
N GLN A 254 -14.01 -0.87 36.37
CA GLN A 254 -13.33 0.41 36.52
C GLN A 254 -13.44 1.20 35.23
N VAL A 255 -13.46 2.53 35.34
CA VAL A 255 -13.41 3.44 34.19
C VAL A 255 -12.07 3.26 33.49
N GLN A 256 -12.08 3.14 32.16
CA GLN A 256 -10.88 2.89 31.38
C GLN A 256 -10.49 4.15 30.60
N ILE A 257 -9.30 4.66 30.88
CA ILE A 257 -8.75 5.80 30.14
C ILE A 257 -8.01 5.22 28.94
N PHE A 258 -8.64 5.21 27.78
CA PHE A 258 -7.97 4.91 26.51
C PHE A 258 -7.68 6.19 25.74
N SER A 259 -6.72 6.17 24.80
CA SER A 259 -6.32 7.37 24.06
C SER A 259 -6.27 7.19 22.54
N TYR A 260 -5.85 6.02 22.08
CA TYR A 260 -5.48 5.81 20.69
C TYR A 260 -5.80 4.39 20.23
N GLY A 261 -6.18 4.22 18.96
CA GLY A 261 -6.53 2.93 18.41
C GLY A 261 -6.13 2.77 16.94
N ARG A 262 -5.75 1.56 16.56
CA ARG A 262 -5.32 1.20 15.19
C ARG A 262 -5.75 -0.22 14.85
N VAL A 263 -6.09 -0.46 13.58
CA VAL A 263 -6.31 -1.81 13.04
C VAL A 263 -5.12 -2.22 12.17
N SER A 264 -4.66 -3.46 12.33
CA SER A 264 -3.73 -4.13 11.41
C SER A 264 -3.99 -5.63 11.47
N ASP A 265 -3.88 -6.32 10.33
CA ASP A 265 -3.94 -7.79 10.26
C ASP A 265 -5.23 -8.39 10.87
N GLY A 266 -6.35 -7.64 10.83
CA GLY A 266 -7.61 -8.04 11.45
C GLY A 266 -7.62 -7.96 12.98
N ILE A 267 -6.65 -7.29 13.59
CA ILE A 267 -6.58 -7.05 15.03
C ILE A 267 -6.74 -5.55 15.27
N PHE A 268 -7.68 -5.18 16.13
CA PHE A 268 -7.80 -3.84 16.66
C PHE A 268 -6.96 -3.69 17.93
N TYR A 269 -6.01 -2.76 17.90
CA TYR A 269 -5.12 -2.39 18.99
C TYR A 269 -5.66 -1.12 19.64
N LEU A 270 -5.83 -1.14 20.96
CA LEU A 270 -6.32 0.00 21.73
C LEU A 270 -5.38 0.30 22.89
N MET A 271 -4.91 1.54 22.99
CA MET A 271 -4.06 1.99 24.07
C MET A 271 -4.89 2.29 25.31
N ASP A 272 -4.72 1.49 26.37
CA ASP A 272 -5.31 1.69 27.70
C ASP A 272 -4.25 2.24 28.67
N LEU A 273 -4.41 3.52 29.04
CA LEU A 273 -3.56 4.25 29.96
C LEU A 273 -3.82 3.87 31.43
N THR A 274 -5.01 3.36 31.76
CA THR A 274 -5.33 2.90 33.12
C THR A 274 -4.52 1.65 33.47
N SER A 275 -4.56 0.63 32.60
CA SER A 275 -3.77 -0.60 32.81
C SER A 275 -2.34 -0.51 32.29
N LYS A 276 -2.00 0.54 31.54
CA LYS A 276 -0.71 0.70 30.82
C LYS A 276 -0.43 -0.48 29.90
N THR A 277 -1.44 -0.83 29.10
CA THR A 277 -1.35 -1.91 28.12
C THR A 277 -1.97 -1.50 26.79
N ILE A 278 -1.53 -2.16 25.72
CA ILE A 278 -2.27 -2.21 24.46
C ILE A 278 -3.21 -3.41 24.55
N LEU A 279 -4.51 -3.13 24.63
CA LEU A 279 -5.55 -4.14 24.46
C LEU A 279 -5.61 -4.53 22.99
N ARG A 280 -5.93 -5.80 22.72
CA ARG A 280 -6.06 -6.32 21.37
C ARG A 280 -7.39 -7.02 21.23
N PHE A 281 -8.08 -6.78 20.14
CA PHE A 281 -9.37 -7.38 19.84
C PHE A 281 -9.36 -7.96 18.44
N ASP A 282 -9.88 -9.17 18.32
CA ASP A 282 -10.16 -9.75 17.02
C ASP A 282 -11.37 -9.03 16.40
N VAL A 283 -11.19 -8.41 15.23
CA VAL A 283 -12.21 -7.53 14.64
C VAL A 283 -13.49 -8.26 14.24
N VAL A 284 -13.39 -9.56 13.94
CA VAL A 284 -14.51 -10.38 13.47
C VAL A 284 -15.30 -10.96 14.63
N THR A 285 -14.61 -11.57 15.60
CA THR A 285 -15.27 -12.23 16.74
C THR A 285 -15.64 -11.25 17.84
N GLY A 286 -14.95 -10.12 17.93
CA GLY A 286 -15.08 -9.17 19.02
C GLY A 286 -14.28 -9.55 20.28
N LEU A 287 -13.64 -10.71 20.28
CA LEU A 287 -13.00 -11.25 21.48
C LEU A 287 -11.69 -10.51 21.79
N GLN A 288 -11.53 -10.13 23.05
CA GLN A 288 -10.27 -9.60 23.55
C GLN A 288 -9.20 -10.69 23.54
N MET A 289 -8.08 -10.39 22.91
CA MET A 289 -6.87 -11.18 22.88
C MET A 289 -5.93 -10.79 24.02
N SER A 290 -4.77 -11.42 24.12
CA SER A 290 -3.77 -11.04 25.13
C SER A 290 -3.31 -9.59 24.94
N SER A 291 -3.20 -8.84 26.03
CA SER A 291 -2.71 -7.46 26.01
C SER A 291 -1.18 -7.40 25.94
N ILE A 292 -0.65 -6.26 25.47
CA ILE A 292 0.79 -5.99 25.41
C ILE A 292 1.12 -4.91 26.44
N PRO A 293 1.96 -5.16 27.45
CA PRO A 293 2.31 -4.13 28.44
C PRO A 293 3.10 -2.99 27.79
N PHE A 294 2.94 -1.78 28.32
CA PHE A 294 3.81 -0.68 27.93
C PHE A 294 5.27 -0.98 28.30
N PRO A 295 6.24 -0.46 27.53
CA PRO A 295 7.64 -0.47 27.95
C PRO A 295 7.80 0.20 29.32
N SER A 296 8.82 -0.20 30.07
CA SER A 296 9.17 0.48 31.31
C SER A 296 9.63 1.92 31.02
N GLY A 297 9.30 2.84 31.93
CA GLY A 297 9.68 4.25 31.82
C GLY A 297 8.49 5.21 31.86
N PRO A 298 8.59 6.38 31.20
CA PRO A 298 7.54 7.39 31.19
C PRO A 298 6.28 6.88 30.49
N LEU A 299 5.15 7.52 30.80
CA LEU A 299 3.87 7.20 30.17
C LEU A 299 3.91 7.53 28.67
N PHE A 300 3.41 6.61 27.85
CA PHE A 300 3.20 6.81 26.42
C PHE A 300 1.76 7.24 26.17
N TYR A 301 1.55 8.11 25.18
CA TYR A 301 0.25 8.73 24.91
C TYR A 301 -0.34 8.33 23.56
N SER A 302 0.51 7.89 22.63
CA SER A 302 0.14 7.42 21.30
C SER A 302 1.02 6.24 20.90
N PHE A 303 0.61 5.52 19.87
CA PHE A 303 1.43 4.47 19.25
C PHE A 303 1.15 4.39 17.76
N GLU A 304 2.13 3.89 17.01
CA GLU A 304 1.95 3.54 15.60
C GLU A 304 2.37 2.09 15.35
N LEU A 305 1.89 1.51 14.26
CA LEU A 305 2.21 0.15 13.83
C LEU A 305 3.13 0.18 12.62
N LEU A 306 4.24 -0.56 12.69
CA LEU A 306 5.13 -0.82 11.57
C LEU A 306 5.19 -2.35 11.35
N GLY A 307 4.34 -2.86 10.47
CA GLY A 307 4.01 -4.29 10.47
C GLY A 307 3.41 -4.67 11.82
N ASN A 308 3.89 -5.80 12.36
CA ASN A 308 3.42 -6.32 13.65
C ASN A 308 4.07 -5.66 14.88
N ASN A 309 4.80 -4.56 14.70
CA ASN A 309 5.58 -3.93 15.76
C ASN A 309 4.98 -2.60 16.19
N LEU A 310 4.88 -2.44 17.50
CA LEU A 310 4.39 -1.22 18.12
C LEU A 310 5.54 -0.22 18.30
N ILE A 311 5.31 0.99 17.85
CA ILE A 311 6.12 2.17 18.13
C ILE A 311 5.39 2.95 19.22
N PHE A 312 5.83 2.84 20.46
CA PHE A 312 5.25 3.59 21.58
C PHE A 312 5.82 5.00 21.60
N LEU A 313 4.97 6.02 21.67
CA LEU A 313 5.37 7.43 21.57
C LEU A 313 5.00 8.19 22.85
N ASN A 314 6.00 8.87 23.42
CA ASN A 314 5.82 9.81 24.53
C ASN A 314 6.37 11.19 24.14
N SER A 315 6.42 12.12 25.09
CA SER A 315 6.87 13.49 24.87
C SER A 315 8.30 13.64 24.33
N GLU A 316 9.20 12.70 24.64
CA GLU A 316 10.63 12.81 24.40
C GLU A 316 11.20 11.68 23.51
N SER A 317 10.52 10.54 23.43
CA SER A 317 11.05 9.36 22.76
C SER A 317 10.00 8.47 22.10
N ALA A 318 10.48 7.73 21.10
CA ALA A 318 9.81 6.57 20.55
C ALA A 318 10.48 5.30 21.08
N ASN A 319 9.71 4.38 21.66
CA ASN A 319 10.20 3.07 22.10
C ASN A 319 9.73 1.97 21.14
N ILE A 320 10.68 1.18 20.63
CA ILE A 320 10.43 0.09 19.69
C ILE A 320 11.22 -1.13 20.16
N GLY A 321 10.53 -2.19 20.57
CA GLY A 321 11.19 -3.40 21.07
C GLY A 321 12.15 -3.16 22.24
N GLY A 322 11.89 -2.14 23.07
CA GLY A 322 12.75 -1.77 24.20
C GLY A 322 13.87 -0.79 23.87
N VAL A 323 14.10 -0.45 22.59
CA VAL A 323 15.06 0.57 22.16
C VAL A 323 14.39 1.94 22.13
N ASN A 324 15.01 2.94 22.76
CA ASN A 324 14.53 4.31 22.76
C ASN A 324 15.22 5.15 21.69
N PHE A 325 14.43 5.85 20.88
CA PHE A 325 14.88 6.85 19.91
C PHE A 325 14.42 8.23 20.36
N ASN A 326 15.29 9.23 20.33
CA ASN A 326 14.97 10.60 20.74
C ASN A 326 14.06 11.30 19.71
N LEU A 327 12.97 11.90 20.17
CA LEU A 327 12.09 12.75 19.38
C LEU A 327 12.46 14.23 19.59
N GLU A 328 13.51 14.66 18.89
CA GLU A 328 14.16 15.95 19.13
C GLU A 328 13.19 17.14 19.13
N GLY A 329 13.21 17.88 20.24
CA GLY A 329 12.49 19.14 20.38
C GLY A 329 11.01 18.98 20.70
N SER A 330 10.43 17.78 20.70
CA SER A 330 9.06 17.49 21.16
C SER A 330 8.88 17.79 22.65
N GLN A 331 7.71 18.31 23.05
CA GLN A 331 7.29 18.38 24.47
C GLN A 331 6.05 17.53 24.76
N SER A 332 5.33 17.13 23.72
CA SER A 332 4.18 16.23 23.82
C SER A 332 3.96 15.51 22.49
N VAL A 333 3.36 14.34 22.58
CA VAL A 333 2.80 13.61 21.44
C VAL A 333 1.35 13.32 21.79
N PHE A 334 0.46 14.24 21.42
CA PHE A 334 -0.98 14.08 21.65
C PHE A 334 -1.60 13.09 20.66
N SER A 335 -1.20 13.20 19.40
CA SER A 335 -1.52 12.25 18.33
C SER A 335 -0.28 11.99 17.49
N SER A 336 -0.30 10.91 16.72
CA SER A 336 0.73 10.61 15.74
C SER A 336 0.13 10.11 14.43
N PHE A 337 0.92 10.04 13.37
CA PHE A 337 0.52 9.40 12.13
C PHE A 337 1.75 8.88 11.41
N LEU A 338 1.78 7.58 11.13
CA LEU A 338 2.87 6.96 10.36
C LEU A 338 2.40 6.67 8.93
N ASN A 339 3.09 7.25 7.96
CA ASN A 339 2.93 6.93 6.54
C ASN A 339 4.26 6.46 5.96
N GLY A 340 4.41 5.15 5.80
CA GLY A 340 5.65 4.52 5.32
C GLY A 340 6.80 4.79 6.29
N ARG A 341 7.70 5.71 5.91
CA ARG A 341 8.84 6.13 6.75
C ARG A 341 8.67 7.52 7.37
N THR A 342 7.57 8.21 7.11
CA THR A 342 7.30 9.54 7.65
C THR A 342 6.40 9.42 8.87
N LEU A 343 6.90 9.82 10.03
CA LEU A 343 6.14 9.90 11.28
C LEU A 343 5.83 11.37 11.59
N LEU A 344 4.54 11.68 11.73
CA LEU A 344 4.07 12.97 12.24
C LEU A 344 3.72 12.85 13.71
N THR A 345 3.97 13.91 14.48
CA THR A 345 3.45 14.04 15.85
C THR A 345 2.84 15.42 16.08
N ALA A 346 1.69 15.47 16.75
CA ALA A 346 1.05 16.69 17.18
C ALA A 346 1.49 17.06 18.61
N ASP A 347 2.02 18.29 18.77
CA ASP A 347 2.55 18.83 20.02
C ASP A 347 1.76 20.10 20.40
N PRO A 348 0.59 19.95 21.06
CA PRO A 348 -0.26 21.07 21.41
C PRO A 348 0.30 21.97 22.52
N PHE A 349 1.38 21.57 23.21
CA PHE A 349 2.04 22.44 24.20
C PHE A 349 2.96 23.48 23.56
N LYS A 350 3.37 23.25 22.31
CA LYS A 350 4.24 24.13 21.53
C LYS A 350 3.58 24.65 20.26
N ASP A 351 2.28 24.43 20.12
CA ASP A 351 1.52 24.76 18.92
C ASP A 351 2.26 24.26 17.67
N ARG A 352 2.63 22.97 17.63
CA ARG A 352 3.53 22.48 16.57
C ARG A 352 3.22 21.07 16.12
N VAL A 353 3.50 20.80 14.85
CA VAL A 353 3.56 19.43 14.31
C VAL A 353 5.00 19.12 13.94
N ASN A 354 5.54 18.01 14.44
CA ASN A 354 6.90 17.58 14.11
C ASN A 354 6.85 16.49 13.04
N ILE A 355 7.79 16.54 12.10
CA ILE A 355 7.95 15.57 11.02
C ILE A 355 9.25 14.81 11.23
N TYR A 356 9.19 13.49 11.31
CA TYR A 356 10.35 12.62 11.48
C TYR A 356 10.46 11.61 10.34
N ASN A 357 11.69 11.28 9.96
CA ASN A 357 12.02 10.22 9.02
C ASN A 357 12.59 9.01 9.75
N LEU A 358 11.99 7.85 9.50
CA LEU A 358 12.43 6.55 10.01
C LEU A 358 13.41 5.93 9.02
N THR A 359 14.55 5.47 9.53
CA THR A 359 15.47 4.60 8.78
C THR A 359 15.27 3.17 9.25
N LEU A 360 15.09 2.24 8.31
CA LEU A 360 14.85 0.82 8.57
C LEU A 360 16.05 0.00 8.05
N ASN A 361 16.35 -1.14 8.67
CA ASN A 361 17.44 -2.04 8.26
C ASN A 361 17.25 -2.69 6.86
N SER A 362 16.00 -2.83 6.44
CA SER A 362 15.50 -3.36 5.17
C SER A 362 14.21 -2.64 4.80
N ASP A 363 13.86 -2.66 3.52
CA ASP A 363 12.74 -1.84 3.06
C ASP A 363 11.46 -2.67 3.06
N PRO A 364 10.47 -2.33 3.91
CA PRO A 364 9.18 -3.02 3.94
C PRO A 364 8.27 -2.57 2.81
N ILE A 365 8.77 -1.74 1.89
CA ILE A 365 8.02 -1.13 0.80
C ILE A 365 8.67 -1.59 -0.49
N PHE A 366 7.87 -2.12 -1.40
CA PHE A 366 8.34 -2.53 -2.70
C PHE A 366 7.34 -2.14 -3.80
N PRO A 367 7.83 -1.68 -4.96
CA PRO A 367 6.98 -1.37 -6.09
C PRO A 367 6.57 -2.62 -6.85
N VAL A 368 5.42 -2.53 -7.52
CA VAL A 368 4.99 -3.46 -8.56
C VAL A 368 4.51 -2.63 -9.74
N ILE A 369 5.17 -2.77 -10.88
CA ILE A 369 4.80 -2.10 -12.13
C ILE A 369 3.73 -2.94 -12.82
N ASP A 370 2.56 -2.34 -13.01
CA ASP A 370 1.40 -3.03 -13.57
C ASP A 370 1.37 -2.91 -15.09
N SER A 371 1.66 -1.74 -15.65
CA SER A 371 1.69 -1.56 -17.11
C SER A 371 2.50 -0.35 -17.59
N LEU A 372 2.83 -0.37 -18.87
CA LEU A 372 3.47 0.72 -19.61
C LEU A 372 2.55 1.21 -20.72
N LYS A 373 2.48 2.53 -20.90
CA LYS A 373 1.83 3.14 -22.07
C LYS A 373 2.72 4.23 -22.65
N PHE A 374 2.81 4.26 -23.98
CA PHE A 374 3.54 5.28 -24.74
C PHE A 374 2.52 6.11 -25.50
N ARG A 375 2.43 7.41 -25.21
CA ARG A 375 1.47 8.34 -25.85
C ARG A 375 2.01 9.75 -25.82
N ASN A 376 1.77 10.52 -26.89
CA ASN A 376 2.11 11.95 -26.96
C ASN A 376 3.59 12.25 -26.63
N GLY A 377 4.51 11.39 -27.06
CA GLY A 377 5.94 11.53 -26.80
C GLY A 377 6.33 11.37 -25.32
N LYS A 378 5.48 10.73 -24.51
CA LYS A 378 5.73 10.43 -23.10
C LYS A 378 5.59 8.95 -22.81
N VAL A 379 6.35 8.50 -21.82
CA VAL A 379 6.18 7.21 -21.16
C VAL A 379 5.27 7.41 -19.95
N PHE A 380 4.30 6.51 -19.79
CA PHE A 380 3.45 6.41 -18.61
C PHE A 380 3.67 5.04 -17.98
N VAL A 381 4.11 5.04 -16.72
CA VAL A 381 4.36 3.84 -15.92
C VAL A 381 3.31 3.78 -14.83
N TYR A 382 2.47 2.75 -14.92
CA TYR A 382 1.43 2.46 -13.93
C TYR A 382 2.00 1.48 -12.92
N PHE A 383 1.91 1.80 -11.63
CA PHE A 383 2.50 0.98 -10.58
C PHE A 383 1.75 1.13 -9.25
N ARG A 384 2.05 0.21 -8.35
CA ARG A 384 1.59 0.21 -6.96
C ARG A 384 2.79 0.12 -6.03
N LEU A 385 2.60 0.55 -4.78
CA LEU A 385 3.54 0.31 -3.70
C LEU A 385 2.90 -0.59 -2.66
N ILE A 386 3.50 -1.76 -2.47
CA ILE A 386 3.08 -2.71 -1.45
C ILE A 386 3.93 -2.49 -0.22
N ASN A 387 3.30 -2.52 0.95
CA ASN A 387 4.01 -2.33 2.20
C ASN A 387 3.42 -3.13 3.35
N THR A 388 4.24 -3.41 4.36
CA THR A 388 3.80 -4.11 5.58
C THR A 388 3.11 -3.19 6.59
N VAL A 389 2.92 -1.90 6.31
CA VAL A 389 2.26 -0.93 7.20
C VAL A 389 0.73 -0.95 7.03
N GLY A 390 0.21 -1.63 5.99
CA GLY A 390 -1.23 -1.88 5.82
C GLY A 390 -2.03 -0.72 5.27
N ARG A 391 -1.36 0.34 4.78
CA ARG A 391 -2.03 1.52 4.21
C ARG A 391 -1.44 1.87 2.85
N PRO A 392 -2.25 2.29 1.87
CA PRO A 392 -1.75 2.85 0.62
C PRO A 392 -0.84 4.05 0.92
N LEU A 393 0.39 4.02 0.39
CA LEU A 393 1.32 5.14 0.52
C LEU A 393 0.99 6.19 -0.55
N ARG A 394 0.52 7.36 -0.13
CA ARG A 394 0.24 8.47 -1.06
C ARG A 394 1.32 9.55 -1.07
N TYR A 395 2.03 9.77 0.04
CA TYR A 395 3.20 10.65 0.10
C TYR A 395 4.48 9.87 -0.23
N LEU A 396 5.11 10.21 -1.36
CA LEU A 396 6.19 9.40 -1.97
C LEU A 396 7.50 10.19 -2.21
N PRO A 397 8.10 10.81 -1.18
CA PRO A 397 9.29 11.64 -1.35
C PRO A 397 10.54 10.84 -1.79
N ASP A 398 10.57 9.53 -1.48
CA ASP A 398 11.71 8.65 -1.77
C ASP A 398 11.54 7.83 -3.07
N LEU A 399 10.56 8.17 -3.91
CA LEU A 399 10.32 7.45 -5.16
C LEU A 399 11.44 7.72 -6.16
N ILE A 400 12.02 6.64 -6.68
CA ILE A 400 13.09 6.68 -7.68
C ILE A 400 12.62 5.95 -8.93
N VAL A 401 12.76 6.61 -10.07
CA VAL A 401 12.46 6.05 -11.38
C VAL A 401 13.70 6.13 -12.25
N LYS A 402 14.02 5.01 -12.90
CA LYS A 402 15.13 4.91 -13.82
C LYS A 402 14.67 4.35 -15.16
N ASN A 403 15.34 4.78 -16.22
CA ASN A 403 15.22 4.24 -17.56
C ASN A 403 16.62 3.87 -18.05
N ASP A 404 16.82 2.62 -18.44
CA ASP A 404 18.14 2.04 -18.79
C ASP A 404 19.22 2.32 -17.72
N GLY A 405 18.82 2.22 -16.45
CA GLY A 405 19.69 2.49 -15.30
C GLY A 405 19.94 3.97 -14.97
N PHE A 406 19.51 4.92 -15.81
CA PHE A 406 19.65 6.36 -15.57
C PHE A 406 18.46 6.96 -14.84
N LEU A 407 18.68 7.83 -13.87
CA LEU A 407 17.62 8.57 -13.19
C LEU A 407 16.87 9.47 -14.17
N VAL A 408 15.54 9.39 -14.16
CA VAL A 408 14.69 10.26 -14.99
C VAL A 408 13.89 11.23 -14.14
N PRO A 409 13.82 12.53 -14.51
CA PRO A 409 12.85 13.43 -13.90
C PRO A 409 11.44 13.04 -14.33
N PHE A 410 10.49 13.01 -13.40
CA PHE A 410 9.13 12.57 -13.67
C PHE A 410 8.07 13.47 -13.04
N SER A 411 6.84 13.34 -13.55
CA SER A 411 5.62 13.83 -12.90
C SER A 411 4.85 12.65 -12.32
N LEU A 412 4.50 12.74 -11.03
CA LEU A 412 3.64 11.78 -10.36
C LEU A 412 2.18 12.25 -10.44
N SER A 413 1.28 11.32 -10.75
CA SER A 413 -0.16 11.52 -10.74
C SER A 413 -0.86 10.28 -10.20
N TYR A 414 -2.13 10.42 -9.83
CA TYR A 414 -2.97 9.37 -9.26
C TYR A 414 -4.15 9.15 -10.21
N GLY A 415 -4.41 7.90 -10.58
CA GLY A 415 -5.54 7.50 -11.41
C GLY A 415 -6.55 6.68 -10.64
N ASP A 416 -7.82 6.73 -11.04
CA ASP A 416 -8.86 5.83 -10.53
C ASP A 416 -8.69 4.45 -11.19
N GLN A 417 -8.49 3.42 -10.37
CA GLN A 417 -8.40 2.04 -10.82
C GLN A 417 -9.78 1.39 -10.87
N ARG A 418 -10.06 0.64 -11.93
CA ARG A 418 -11.28 -0.18 -11.99
C ARG A 418 -11.18 -1.35 -11.03
N VAL A 419 -12.33 -1.87 -10.61
CA VAL A 419 -12.42 -2.98 -9.66
C VAL A 419 -13.23 -4.12 -10.24
N SER A 420 -12.83 -5.35 -9.92
CA SER A 420 -13.57 -6.58 -10.18
C SER A 420 -13.74 -7.34 -8.87
N VAL A 421 -14.96 -7.82 -8.58
CA VAL A 421 -15.25 -8.59 -7.37
C VAL A 421 -15.48 -10.06 -7.73
N TYR A 422 -14.81 -10.95 -7.00
CA TYR A 422 -14.88 -12.40 -7.14
C TYR A 422 -15.30 -13.03 -5.82
N GLU A 423 -16.42 -13.76 -5.84
CA GLU A 423 -16.88 -14.52 -4.68
C GLU A 423 -16.46 -15.97 -4.80
N PHE A 424 -15.71 -16.43 -3.80
CA PHE A 424 -15.20 -17.81 -3.71
C PHE A 424 -14.49 -18.29 -5.00
N PRO A 425 -13.54 -17.49 -5.55
CA PRO A 425 -12.80 -17.89 -6.74
C PRO A 425 -12.03 -19.18 -6.52
N THR A 426 -11.92 -19.98 -7.59
CA THR A 426 -11.02 -21.12 -7.65
C THR A 426 -9.59 -20.67 -7.91
N LEU A 427 -8.62 -21.56 -7.69
CA LEU A 427 -7.20 -21.28 -7.95
C LEU A 427 -6.98 -20.84 -9.41
N ALA A 428 -7.66 -21.48 -10.35
CA ALA A 428 -7.55 -21.17 -11.78
C ALA A 428 -8.13 -19.79 -12.14
N ASP A 429 -9.05 -19.25 -11.32
CA ASP A 429 -9.58 -17.91 -11.54
C ASP A 429 -8.53 -16.85 -11.21
N PHE A 430 -7.76 -17.03 -10.13
CA PHE A 430 -6.67 -16.11 -9.75
C PHE A 430 -5.61 -15.94 -10.84
N PHE A 431 -5.32 -17.01 -11.60
CA PHE A 431 -4.34 -16.99 -12.69
C PHE A 431 -4.85 -16.26 -13.94
N LYS A 432 -6.16 -16.02 -14.03
CA LYS A 432 -6.83 -15.37 -15.17
C LYS A 432 -7.34 -13.96 -14.83
N MET A 433 -7.14 -13.51 -13.60
CA MET A 433 -7.56 -12.18 -13.17
C MET A 433 -6.82 -11.11 -13.98
N ASN A 434 -7.55 -10.05 -14.35
CA ASN A 434 -6.96 -8.96 -15.09
C ASN A 434 -6.10 -8.12 -14.14
N LYS A 435 -4.78 -8.14 -14.32
CA LYS A 435 -3.84 -7.45 -13.42
C LYS A 435 -3.92 -5.92 -13.46
N ASN A 436 -4.54 -5.36 -14.50
CA ASN A 436 -4.66 -3.91 -14.68
C ASN A 436 -5.89 -3.35 -13.95
N VAL A 437 -6.65 -4.19 -13.24
CA VAL A 437 -7.76 -3.78 -12.38
C VAL A 437 -7.54 -4.33 -10.99
N LYS A 438 -8.15 -3.68 -9.99
CA LYS A 438 -8.14 -4.17 -8.62
C LYS A 438 -9.03 -5.40 -8.50
N ASN A 439 -8.48 -6.55 -8.15
CA ASN A 439 -9.24 -7.79 -8.02
C ASN A 439 -9.58 -8.06 -6.55
N ILE A 440 -10.83 -7.85 -6.15
CA ILE A 440 -11.31 -8.13 -4.80
C ILE A 440 -11.78 -9.57 -4.75
N ALA A 441 -11.10 -10.43 -3.97
CA ALA A 441 -11.45 -11.83 -3.84
C ALA A 441 -11.98 -12.12 -2.42
N ILE A 442 -13.26 -12.47 -2.34
CA ILE A 442 -13.91 -12.91 -1.10
C ILE A 442 -13.70 -14.41 -0.96
N ILE A 443 -13.01 -14.84 0.09
CA ILE A 443 -12.65 -16.25 0.32
C ILE A 443 -13.00 -16.70 1.73
N LYS A 444 -13.01 -18.02 1.95
CA LYS A 444 -13.09 -18.60 3.29
C LYS A 444 -11.70 -18.80 3.86
N GLU A 445 -11.55 -18.66 5.17
CA GLU A 445 -10.25 -18.81 5.87
C GLU A 445 -9.53 -20.12 5.55
N ASN A 446 -10.27 -21.23 5.38
CA ASN A 446 -9.71 -22.55 5.10
C ASN A 446 -9.02 -22.65 3.73
N TYR A 447 -9.15 -21.65 2.87
CA TYR A 447 -8.49 -21.61 1.57
C TYR A 447 -7.11 -20.93 1.61
N LEU A 448 -6.83 -20.12 2.64
CA LEU A 448 -5.55 -19.43 2.81
C LEU A 448 -4.32 -20.35 2.78
N PRO A 449 -4.30 -21.54 3.43
CA PRO A 449 -3.14 -22.44 3.38
C PRO A 449 -2.70 -22.79 1.96
N THR A 450 -3.65 -22.83 1.01
CA THR A 450 -3.37 -23.08 -0.41
C THR A 450 -2.77 -21.85 -1.07
N LEU A 451 -3.39 -20.69 -0.85
CA LEU A 451 -3.03 -19.42 -1.49
C LEU A 451 -1.67 -18.86 -1.05
N VAL A 452 -1.21 -19.21 0.15
CA VAL A 452 0.13 -18.85 0.65
C VAL A 452 1.27 -19.32 -0.27
N ASN A 453 1.06 -20.34 -1.08
CA ASN A 453 2.05 -20.80 -2.07
C ASN A 453 2.04 -19.98 -3.37
N TYR A 454 1.08 -19.07 -3.51
CA TYR A 454 0.83 -18.25 -4.71
C TYR A 454 0.86 -16.76 -4.39
N GLU A 455 1.53 -16.36 -3.31
CA GLU A 455 1.64 -14.95 -2.88
C GLU A 455 2.10 -14.03 -4.01
N GLY A 456 3.17 -14.41 -4.72
CA GLY A 456 3.65 -13.65 -5.88
C GLY A 456 2.60 -13.49 -6.98
N THR A 457 1.81 -14.53 -7.25
CA THR A 457 0.72 -14.48 -8.23
C THR A 457 -0.36 -13.47 -7.82
N LEU A 458 -0.79 -13.54 -6.55
CA LEU A 458 -1.81 -12.64 -6.01
C LEU A 458 -1.36 -11.18 -6.06
N ILE A 459 -0.09 -10.92 -5.70
CA ILE A 459 0.50 -9.59 -5.73
C ILE A 459 0.60 -9.04 -7.17
N LEU A 460 1.13 -9.84 -8.10
CA LEU A 460 1.34 -9.40 -9.49
C LEU A 460 0.02 -9.28 -10.28
N ASN A 461 -1.03 -9.98 -9.87
CA ASN A 461 -2.38 -9.86 -10.45
C ASN A 461 -3.29 -8.89 -9.67
N ASP A 462 -2.72 -8.06 -8.79
CA ASP A 462 -3.42 -7.04 -7.98
C ASP A 462 -4.67 -7.53 -7.25
N VAL A 463 -4.50 -8.66 -6.56
CA VAL A 463 -5.56 -9.26 -5.75
C VAL A 463 -5.55 -8.66 -4.35
N SER A 464 -6.74 -8.38 -3.80
CA SER A 464 -6.99 -8.15 -2.37
C SER A 464 -7.87 -9.23 -1.79
N LEU A 465 -7.40 -9.88 -0.71
CA LEU A 465 -8.13 -10.97 -0.08
C LEU A 465 -9.04 -10.48 1.05
N TYR A 466 -10.35 -10.63 0.87
CA TYR A 466 -11.32 -10.40 1.94
C TYR A 466 -11.75 -11.75 2.50
N VAL A 467 -11.29 -12.05 3.72
CA VAL A 467 -11.39 -13.38 4.29
C VAL A 467 -12.55 -13.46 5.25
N ILE A 468 -13.46 -14.39 4.98
CA ILE A 468 -14.52 -14.78 5.90
C ILE A 468 -13.89 -15.74 6.93
N GLY A 469 -13.76 -15.25 8.15
CA GLY A 469 -13.12 -15.99 9.23
C GLY A 469 -12.38 -15.09 10.21
N SER A 470 -11.84 -15.70 11.25
CA SER A 470 -11.21 -14.96 12.35
C SER A 470 -9.68 -14.95 12.17
N PRO A 471 -9.00 -13.80 12.25
CA PRO A 471 -7.54 -13.75 12.19
C PRO A 471 -6.87 -14.52 13.32
N SER A 472 -7.55 -14.70 14.46
CA SER A 472 -7.00 -15.42 15.62
C SER A 472 -6.76 -16.92 15.39
N THR A 473 -7.40 -17.53 14.38
CA THR A 473 -7.24 -18.96 14.05
C THR A 473 -6.06 -19.23 13.11
N LEU A 474 -5.48 -18.17 12.54
CA LEU A 474 -4.51 -18.25 11.45
C LEU A 474 -3.06 -18.16 11.91
N THR A 475 -2.17 -18.64 11.06
CA THR A 475 -0.72 -18.41 11.19
C THR A 475 -0.34 -16.97 10.83
N ASP A 476 0.82 -16.52 11.31
CA ASP A 476 1.35 -15.20 10.97
C ASP A 476 1.53 -15.00 9.46
N LYS A 477 1.91 -16.06 8.74
CA LYS A 477 2.10 -16.02 7.28
C LYS A 477 0.78 -15.81 6.53
N GLU A 478 -0.29 -16.47 6.97
CA GLU A 478 -1.62 -16.31 6.38
C GLU A 478 -2.19 -14.91 6.64
N ARG A 479 -2.05 -14.38 7.86
CA ARG A 479 -2.45 -12.99 8.16
C ARG A 479 -1.65 -11.98 7.36
N MET A 480 -0.34 -12.18 7.25
CA MET A 480 0.54 -11.32 6.45
C MET A 480 0.13 -11.32 4.98
N LEU A 481 -0.26 -12.47 4.40
CA LEU A 481 -0.75 -12.52 3.03
C LEU A 481 -2.00 -11.64 2.82
N VAL A 482 -2.98 -11.75 3.73
CA VAL A 482 -4.20 -10.93 3.68
C VAL A 482 -3.84 -9.44 3.76
N HIS A 483 -2.92 -9.09 4.65
CA HIS A 483 -2.45 -7.72 4.83
C HIS A 483 -1.68 -7.16 3.62
N LEU A 484 -0.72 -7.92 3.08
CA LEU A 484 0.10 -7.51 1.93
C LEU A 484 -0.73 -7.32 0.65
N THR A 485 -1.80 -8.11 0.51
CA THR A 485 -2.76 -7.94 -0.59
C THR A 485 -3.67 -6.74 -0.39
N GLY A 486 -3.60 -6.03 0.74
CA GLY A 486 -4.46 -4.88 1.07
C GLY A 486 -5.87 -5.28 1.50
N GLY A 487 -6.06 -6.55 1.82
CA GLY A 487 -7.33 -7.13 2.25
C GLY A 487 -7.60 -6.99 3.74
N THR A 488 -8.65 -7.66 4.22
CA THR A 488 -9.00 -7.72 5.65
C THR A 488 -9.92 -8.91 5.96
N PHE A 489 -10.34 -9.02 7.22
CA PHE A 489 -11.22 -10.05 7.72
C PHE A 489 -12.64 -9.53 7.91
N ILE A 490 -13.61 -10.33 7.47
CA ILE A 490 -15.04 -10.03 7.45
C ILE A 490 -15.86 -11.23 7.96
N THR A 491 -17.13 -11.01 8.24
CA THR A 491 -18.16 -12.01 8.49
C THR A 491 -18.93 -12.33 7.21
N ASP A 492 -19.65 -13.46 7.19
CA ASP A 492 -20.58 -13.78 6.08
C ASP A 492 -21.65 -12.69 5.88
N SER A 493 -22.08 -12.03 6.97
CA SER A 493 -23.08 -10.95 6.91
C SER A 493 -22.56 -9.68 6.24
N GLU A 494 -21.26 -9.40 6.31
CA GLU A 494 -20.64 -8.19 5.75
C GLU A 494 -20.48 -8.24 4.22
N ILE A 495 -20.71 -9.40 3.57
CA ILE A 495 -20.42 -9.57 2.12
C ILE A 495 -21.15 -8.52 1.26
N GLN A 496 -22.42 -8.22 1.56
CA GLN A 496 -23.22 -7.28 0.75
C GLN A 496 -22.82 -5.83 1.01
N ASP A 497 -22.51 -5.50 2.26
CA ASP A 497 -22.04 -4.16 2.64
C ASP A 497 -20.65 -3.91 2.06
N LEU A 498 -19.77 -4.91 2.09
CA LEU A 498 -18.46 -4.87 1.44
C LEU A 498 -18.58 -4.62 -0.06
N LYS A 499 -19.45 -5.34 -0.79
CA LYS A 499 -19.65 -5.09 -2.23
C LYS A 499 -20.12 -3.66 -2.49
N SER A 500 -21.08 -3.20 -1.69
CA SER A 500 -21.63 -1.84 -1.79
C SER A 500 -20.56 -0.77 -1.49
N PHE A 501 -19.63 -1.06 -0.57
CA PHE A 501 -18.48 -0.22 -0.31
C PHE A 501 -17.49 -0.22 -1.47
N VAL A 502 -17.11 -1.40 -1.96
CA VAL A 502 -16.15 -1.59 -3.05
C VAL A 502 -16.58 -0.85 -4.32
N ASP A 503 -17.88 -0.83 -4.63
CA ASP A 503 -18.43 -0.10 -5.78
C ASP A 503 -18.22 1.43 -5.71
N ARG A 504 -18.04 1.97 -4.50
CA ARG A 504 -17.82 3.41 -4.26
C ARG A 504 -16.37 3.74 -3.86
N ALA A 505 -15.59 2.73 -3.48
CA ALA A 505 -14.24 2.91 -2.99
C ALA A 505 -13.30 3.42 -4.09
N LYS A 506 -12.39 4.31 -3.70
CA LYS A 506 -11.35 4.90 -4.51
C LYS A 506 -10.07 4.09 -4.40
N PHE A 507 -9.98 3.06 -5.25
CA PHE A 507 -8.72 2.38 -5.51
C PHE A 507 -7.89 3.22 -6.46
N GLU A 508 -6.70 3.63 -6.02
CA GLU A 508 -5.82 4.46 -6.81
C GLU A 508 -4.70 3.65 -7.45
N GLU A 509 -4.42 3.94 -8.72
CA GLU A 509 -3.19 3.55 -9.41
C GLU A 509 -2.19 4.73 -9.39
N LEU A 510 -0.91 4.45 -9.10
CA LEU A 510 0.13 5.47 -9.19
C LEU A 510 0.65 5.53 -10.62
N ILE A 511 0.79 6.74 -11.14
CA ILE A 511 1.22 6.97 -12.53
C ILE A 511 2.40 7.92 -12.53
N VAL A 512 3.55 7.40 -12.95
CA VAL A 512 4.70 8.23 -13.31
C VAL A 512 4.67 8.50 -14.80
N SER A 513 4.86 9.78 -15.18
CA SER A 513 5.07 10.16 -16.57
C SER A 513 6.33 10.98 -16.79
N TYR A 514 7.02 10.74 -17.90
CA TYR A 514 8.21 11.49 -18.30
C TYR A 514 8.38 11.49 -19.83
N PRO A 515 9.13 12.45 -20.41
CA PRO A 515 9.39 12.48 -21.84
C PRO A 515 10.06 11.20 -22.33
N MET A 516 9.69 10.75 -23.53
CA MET A 516 10.27 9.55 -24.12
C MET A 516 11.78 9.72 -24.32
N PRO A 517 12.62 8.86 -23.73
CA PRO A 517 14.06 8.97 -23.88
C PRO A 517 14.49 8.51 -25.28
N ILE A 518 15.74 8.84 -25.64
CA ILE A 518 16.39 8.24 -26.80
C ILE A 518 16.68 6.79 -26.45
N SER A 519 16.18 5.83 -27.23
CA SER A 519 16.52 4.44 -27.02
C SER A 519 18.01 4.21 -27.24
N LEU A 520 18.65 3.59 -26.25
CA LEU A 520 20.06 3.25 -26.28
C LEU A 520 20.29 1.78 -26.62
N ASN A 521 19.27 0.94 -26.40
CA ASN A 521 19.34 -0.52 -26.50
C ASN A 521 18.17 -1.09 -27.33
N GLN A 522 18.34 -2.29 -27.90
CA GLN A 522 17.24 -2.97 -28.62
C GLN A 522 16.07 -3.34 -27.68
N ILE A 523 16.41 -3.63 -26.42
CA ILE A 523 15.49 -3.81 -25.31
C ILE A 523 15.91 -2.82 -24.24
N ASN A 524 14.99 -1.96 -23.85
CA ASN A 524 15.20 -0.93 -22.85
C ASN A 524 14.42 -1.32 -21.58
N ASP A 525 14.87 -0.87 -20.43
CA ASP A 525 14.25 -1.16 -19.13
C ASP A 525 13.74 0.09 -18.43
N ILE A 526 12.69 -0.09 -17.64
CA ILE A 526 12.19 0.90 -16.69
C ILE A 526 12.17 0.24 -15.34
N SER A 527 12.82 0.86 -14.37
CA SER A 527 12.82 0.39 -12.99
C SER A 527 12.27 1.44 -12.04
N ILE A 528 11.48 0.96 -11.07
CA ILE A 528 10.95 1.75 -9.96
C ILE A 528 11.51 1.18 -8.67
N SER A 529 11.87 2.05 -7.74
CA SER A 529 12.31 1.69 -6.39
C SER A 529 11.89 2.76 -5.38
N TYR A 530 11.67 2.37 -4.12
CA TYR A 530 11.35 3.32 -3.04
C TYR A 530 12.47 3.39 -2.00
N GLY A 531 13.23 4.49 -2.00
CA GLY A 531 14.45 4.67 -1.21
C GLY A 531 15.73 4.32 -1.98
N ALA A 532 16.79 5.09 -1.76
CA ALA A 532 18.03 5.01 -2.54
C ALA A 532 18.81 3.69 -2.42
N ASN A 533 18.67 2.98 -1.31
CA ASN A 533 19.45 1.77 -1.01
C ASN A 533 18.61 0.49 -1.02
N THR A 534 17.37 0.55 -1.52
CA THR A 534 16.50 -0.62 -1.55
C THR A 534 17.02 -1.69 -2.51
N LYS A 535 16.81 -2.95 -2.13
CA LYS A 535 16.95 -4.11 -3.03
C LYS A 535 15.63 -4.45 -3.72
N MET A 536 14.52 -3.89 -3.24
CA MET A 536 13.19 -4.08 -3.79
C MET A 536 12.99 -3.13 -4.97
N VAL A 537 13.49 -3.56 -6.12
CA VAL A 537 13.37 -2.84 -7.38
C VAL A 537 12.50 -3.69 -8.30
N ASP A 538 11.44 -3.11 -8.83
CA ASP A 538 10.70 -3.74 -9.92
C ASP A 538 11.18 -3.18 -11.26
N THR A 539 11.33 -4.06 -12.25
CA THR A 539 11.84 -3.73 -13.57
C THR A 539 10.91 -4.32 -14.64
N VAL A 540 10.61 -3.55 -15.66
CA VAL A 540 9.85 -4.00 -16.84
C VAL A 540 10.53 -3.50 -18.10
N TYR A 541 10.21 -4.11 -19.24
CA TYR A 541 10.93 -3.88 -20.49
C TYR A 541 10.04 -3.31 -21.58
N TYR A 542 10.68 -2.63 -22.53
CA TYR A 542 10.05 -2.13 -23.74
C TYR A 542 11.06 -2.12 -24.90
N THR A 543 10.55 -2.09 -26.13
CA THR A 543 11.34 -1.94 -27.36
C THR A 543 10.92 -0.69 -28.12
N ASP A 544 11.71 -0.29 -29.11
CA ASP A 544 11.35 0.80 -30.04
C ASP A 544 10.00 0.59 -30.71
N GLN A 545 9.65 -0.67 -31.00
CA GLN A 545 8.35 -1.00 -31.60
C GLN A 545 7.18 -0.72 -30.66
N ASN A 546 7.36 -0.93 -29.35
CA ASN A 546 6.34 -0.57 -28.35
C ASN A 546 6.12 0.95 -28.29
N MET A 547 7.16 1.75 -28.56
CA MET A 547 7.05 3.20 -28.62
C MET A 547 6.35 3.72 -29.88
N ILE A 548 6.59 3.09 -31.02
CA ILE A 548 6.09 3.55 -32.34
C ILE A 548 4.65 3.10 -32.62
N SER A 549 4.21 1.99 -32.00
CA SER A 549 2.93 1.35 -32.34
C SER A 549 1.67 2.07 -31.84
N LYS A 550 1.76 3.25 -31.20
CA LYS A 550 0.60 3.98 -30.66
C LYS A 550 0.67 5.50 -30.81
#